data_AF-A0A3D2IEC1-F1
#
_entry.id   AF-A0A3D2IEC1-F1
#
_cell.length_a   1.000
_cell.length_b   1.000
_cell.length_c   1.000
_cell.angle_alpha   90.00
_cell.angle_beta   90.00
_cell.angle_gamma   90.00
#
_symmetry.space_group_name_H-M   'P 1'
#
loop_
_entity.id
_entity.type
_entity.pdbx_description
1 polymer ?
#
loop_
_entity_poly.entity_id
_entity_poly.type
_entity_poly.pdbx_seq_one_letter_code
_entity_poly.pdbx_strand_id
1 'polypeptide(L)'
;QEFQQAKENYEYQKKRYEISSESFKRDSVQTTSQLRQLDESEKRMFRSLDGVQAILENLIVTAPINGQLTTVELQQGQSINRGERIGQVDILDNYKIRVGVDEFHLSRITTGLEGSFNFAGQTHELVITKVYPV
;
A
#
# COMPACT_ATOMS: atom_id res chain seq x y z
N GLN A 1 46.51 -52.91 -39.29
CA GLN A 1 45.42 -52.09 -39.86
C GLN A 1 44.23 -52.02 -38.92
N GLU A 2 43.76 -53.13 -38.33
CA GLU A 2 42.62 -53.14 -37.39
C GLU A 2 42.79 -52.24 -36.16
N PHE A 3 43.99 -52.20 -35.55
CA PHE A 3 44.26 -51.33 -34.39
C PHE A 3 44.08 -49.83 -34.71
N GLN A 4 44.48 -49.41 -35.91
CA GLN A 4 44.38 -48.02 -36.33
C GLN A 4 42.92 -47.61 -36.56
N GLN A 5 42.13 -48.48 -37.19
CA GLN A 5 40.68 -48.26 -37.35
C GLN A 5 39.95 -48.24 -36.00
N ALA A 6 40.30 -49.14 -35.08
CA ALA A 6 39.71 -49.16 -33.73
C ALA A 6 40.04 -47.87 -32.96
N LYS A 7 41.27 -47.37 -33.07
CA LYS A 7 41.70 -46.11 -32.46
C LYS A 7 40.94 -44.91 -33.04
N GLU A 8 40.84 -44.82 -34.36
CA GLU A 8 40.10 -43.73 -35.04
C GLU A 8 38.61 -43.74 -34.69
N ASN A 9 37.99 -44.92 -34.64
CA ASN A 9 36.59 -45.04 -34.24
C ASN A 9 36.39 -44.65 -32.77
N TYR A 10 37.30 -45.05 -31.87
CA TYR A 10 37.26 -44.64 -30.46
C TYR A 10 37.35 -43.11 -30.31
N GLU A 11 38.31 -42.46 -30.96
CA GLU A 11 38.47 -41.00 -30.93
C GLU A 11 37.25 -40.29 -31.50
N TYR A 12 36.67 -40.82 -32.59
CA TYR A 12 35.44 -40.30 -33.18
C TYR A 12 34.25 -40.40 -32.20
N GLN A 13 34.03 -41.55 -31.57
CA GLN A 13 32.95 -41.72 -30.60
C GLN A 13 33.17 -40.85 -29.36
N LYS A 14 34.41 -40.71 -28.89
CA LYS A 14 34.76 -39.82 -27.77
C LYS A 14 34.39 -38.37 -28.08
N LYS A 15 34.79 -37.86 -29.25
CA LYS A 15 34.46 -36.50 -29.69
C LYS A 15 32.96 -36.28 -29.84
N ARG A 16 32.23 -37.26 -30.37
CA ARG A 16 30.75 -37.22 -30.44
C ARG A 16 30.12 -37.15 -29.06
N TYR A 17 30.61 -37.94 -28.12
CA TYR A 17 30.12 -37.93 -26.75
C TYR A 17 30.36 -36.57 -26.07
N GLU A 18 31.54 -35.98 -26.24
CA GLU A 18 31.86 -34.65 -25.70
C GLU A 18 30.92 -33.56 -26.24
N ILE A 19 30.72 -33.51 -27.56
CA ILE A 19 29.80 -32.55 -28.20
C ILE A 19 28.37 -32.74 -27.68
N SER A 20 27.91 -33.99 -27.59
CA SER A 20 26.56 -34.29 -27.08
C SER A 20 26.41 -33.88 -25.62
N SER A 21 27.41 -34.14 -24.78
CA SER A 21 27.42 -33.75 -23.36
C SER A 21 27.40 -32.23 -23.17
N GLU A 22 28.17 -31.49 -23.98
CA GLU A 22 28.11 -30.02 -23.97
C GLU A 22 26.74 -29.49 -24.41
N SER A 23 26.13 -30.09 -25.44
CA SER A 23 24.77 -29.73 -25.86
C SER A 23 23.78 -29.91 -24.72
N PHE A 24 23.77 -31.07 -24.06
CA PHE A 24 22.87 -31.33 -22.94
C PHE A 24 23.07 -30.35 -21.77
N LYS A 25 24.31 -29.97 -21.47
CA LYS A 25 24.60 -28.95 -20.44
C LYS A 25 24.03 -27.59 -20.83
N ARG A 26 24.21 -27.17 -22.09
CA ARG A 26 23.67 -25.90 -22.59
C ARG A 26 22.14 -25.90 -22.57
N ASP A 27 21.52 -26.99 -23.02
CA ASP A 27 20.06 -27.15 -23.02
C ASP A 27 19.50 -27.06 -21.60
N SER A 28 20.14 -27.74 -20.63
CA SER A 28 19.73 -27.67 -19.22
C SER A 28 19.78 -26.25 -18.64
N VAL A 29 20.85 -25.50 -18.93
CA VAL A 29 20.98 -24.10 -18.51
C VAL A 29 19.92 -23.23 -19.20
N GLN A 30 19.68 -23.46 -20.49
CA GLN A 30 18.69 -22.73 -21.27
C GLN A 30 17.27 -22.95 -20.73
N THR A 31 16.89 -24.21 -20.46
CA THR A 31 15.59 -24.54 -19.85
C THR A 31 15.43 -23.87 -18.49
N THR A 32 16.48 -23.87 -17.67
CA THR A 32 16.44 -23.19 -16.36
C THR A 32 16.22 -21.68 -16.52
N SER A 33 16.87 -21.05 -17.50
CA SER A 33 16.68 -19.63 -17.80
C SER A 33 15.26 -19.33 -18.29
N GLN A 34 14.71 -20.16 -19.18
CA GLN A 34 13.34 -20.03 -19.67
C GLN A 34 12.31 -20.15 -18.55
N LEU A 35 12.48 -21.12 -17.64
CA LEU A 35 11.61 -21.28 -16.47
C LEU A 35 11.64 -20.04 -15.56
N ARG A 36 12.82 -19.45 -15.33
CA ARG A 36 12.93 -18.20 -14.57
C ARG A 36 12.22 -17.04 -15.26
N GLN A 37 12.36 -16.90 -16.58
CA GLN A 37 11.67 -15.85 -17.34
C GLN A 37 10.14 -16.01 -17.30
N LEU A 38 9.65 -17.24 -17.33
CA LEU A 38 8.22 -17.54 -17.19
C LEU A 38 7.69 -17.16 -15.80
N ASP A 39 8.39 -17.57 -14.73
CA ASP A 39 8.05 -17.21 -13.35
C ASP A 39 8.05 -15.69 -13.13
N GLU A 40 9.03 -14.97 -13.68
CA GLU A 40 9.04 -13.51 -13.65
C GLU A 40 7.86 -12.89 -14.41
N SER A 41 7.49 -13.48 -15.56
CA SER A 41 6.35 -13.01 -16.35
C SER A 41 5.03 -13.24 -15.63
N GLU A 42 4.86 -14.42 -15.02
CA GLU A 42 3.71 -14.76 -14.19
C GLU A 42 3.58 -13.78 -13.03
N LYS A 43 4.68 -13.50 -12.30
CA LYS A 43 4.70 -12.50 -11.23
C LYS A 43 4.30 -11.10 -11.71
N ARG A 44 4.72 -10.69 -12.92
CA ARG A 44 4.28 -9.41 -13.51
C ARG A 44 2.79 -9.42 -13.83
N MET A 45 2.25 -10.53 -14.33
CA MET A 45 0.83 -10.66 -14.63
C MET A 45 -0.02 -10.57 -13.36
N PHE A 46 0.39 -11.22 -12.28
CA PHE A 46 -0.31 -11.10 -10.98
C PHE A 46 -0.32 -9.67 -10.46
N ARG A 47 0.82 -8.97 -10.48
CA ARG A 47 0.85 -7.54 -10.07
C ARG A 47 -0.04 -6.65 -10.95
N SER A 48 -0.10 -6.95 -12.24
CA SER A 48 -1.00 -6.24 -13.17
C SER A 48 -2.46 -6.49 -12.80
N LEU A 49 -2.82 -7.72 -12.43
CA LEU A 49 -4.16 -8.07 -11.98
C LEU A 49 -4.52 -7.36 -10.67
N ASP A 50 -3.61 -7.33 -9.69
CA ASP A 50 -3.78 -6.61 -8.44
C ASP A 50 -4.03 -5.11 -8.69
N GLY A 51 -3.29 -4.53 -9.64
CA GLY A 51 -3.48 -3.14 -10.06
C GLY A 51 -4.87 -2.87 -10.66
N VAL A 52 -5.36 -3.78 -11.50
CA VAL A 52 -6.72 -3.70 -12.07
C VAL A 52 -7.78 -3.84 -10.98
N GLN A 53 -7.59 -4.75 -10.03
CA GLN A 53 -8.48 -4.92 -8.89
C GLN A 53 -8.56 -3.65 -8.04
N ALA A 54 -7.40 -3.04 -7.74
CA ALA A 54 -7.36 -1.77 -7.02
C ALA A 54 -8.07 -0.63 -7.78
N ILE A 55 -8.01 -0.60 -9.13
CA ILE A 55 -8.76 0.38 -9.92
C ILE A 55 -10.27 0.16 -9.78
N LEU A 56 -10.73 -1.09 -9.84
CA LEU A 56 -12.14 -1.44 -9.67
C LEU A 56 -12.66 -1.05 -8.28
N GLU A 57 -11.88 -1.33 -7.23
CA GLU A 57 -12.21 -0.94 -5.85
C GLU A 57 -12.30 0.59 -5.70
N ASN A 58 -11.44 1.33 -6.39
CA ASN A 58 -11.46 2.80 -6.39
C ASN A 58 -12.65 3.40 -7.17
N LEU A 59 -13.45 2.62 -7.89
CA LEU A 59 -14.70 3.11 -8.49
C LEU A 59 -15.80 3.37 -7.44
N ILE A 60 -15.68 2.74 -6.28
CA ILE A 60 -16.62 2.90 -5.17
C ILE A 60 -15.91 3.61 -4.03
N VAL A 61 -16.16 4.90 -3.88
CA VAL A 61 -15.61 5.68 -2.78
C VAL A 61 -16.55 5.60 -1.58
N THR A 62 -16.02 5.18 -0.43
CA THR A 62 -16.75 5.11 0.85
C THR A 62 -16.14 6.05 1.88
N ALA A 63 -16.92 6.41 2.90
CA ALA A 63 -16.45 7.27 3.98
C ALA A 63 -15.40 6.53 4.84
N PRO A 64 -14.26 7.15 5.18
CA PRO A 64 -13.20 6.51 5.96
C PRO A 64 -13.54 6.37 7.45
N ILE A 65 -14.52 7.13 7.94
CA ILE A 65 -14.95 7.16 9.33
C ILE A 65 -16.48 7.29 9.40
N ASN A 66 -17.04 6.85 10.53
CA ASN A 66 -18.44 7.14 10.86
C ASN A 66 -18.58 8.62 11.26
N GLY A 67 -19.61 9.30 10.73
CA GLY A 67 -19.85 10.71 11.00
C GLY A 67 -20.94 11.30 10.11
N GLN A 68 -21.06 12.61 10.12
CA GLN A 68 -22.00 13.37 9.28
C GLN A 68 -21.30 13.88 8.03
N LEU A 69 -21.93 13.67 6.87
CA LEU A 69 -21.49 14.21 5.59
C LEU A 69 -21.90 15.69 5.49
N THR A 70 -20.94 16.61 5.67
CA THR A 70 -21.22 18.05 5.77
C THR A 70 -21.16 18.77 4.43
N THR A 71 -20.27 18.35 3.54
CA THR A 71 -20.10 18.97 2.22
C THR A 71 -19.94 17.89 1.19
N VAL A 72 -20.82 17.86 0.18
CA VAL A 72 -20.65 17.10 -1.06
C VAL A 72 -21.16 17.97 -2.20
N GLU A 73 -20.25 18.33 -3.09
CA GLU A 73 -20.54 19.09 -4.30
C GLU A 73 -20.21 18.20 -5.51
N LEU A 74 -21.01 17.16 -5.69
CA LEU A 74 -20.87 16.23 -6.82
C LEU A 74 -22.10 16.33 -7.71
N GLN A 75 -21.85 16.46 -9.01
CA GLN A 75 -22.90 16.42 -10.03
C GLN A 75 -22.78 15.16 -10.88
N GLN A 76 -23.92 14.61 -11.29
CA GLN A 76 -23.94 13.46 -12.19
C GLN A 76 -23.29 13.83 -13.53
N GLY A 77 -22.32 13.02 -13.97
CA GLY A 77 -21.55 13.29 -15.19
C GLY A 77 -20.33 14.20 -14.99
N GLN A 78 -20.07 14.67 -13.76
CA GLN A 78 -18.84 15.38 -13.44
C GLN A 78 -17.63 14.45 -13.56
N SER A 79 -16.57 14.94 -14.22
CA SER A 79 -15.27 14.29 -14.22
C SER A 79 -14.54 14.62 -12.92
N ILE A 80 -14.06 13.61 -12.21
CA ILE A 80 -13.36 13.75 -10.92
C ILE A 80 -11.92 13.29 -11.11
N ASN A 81 -10.96 14.11 -10.71
CA ASN A 81 -9.55 13.75 -10.78
C ASN A 81 -9.08 13.03 -9.52
N ARG A 82 -8.01 12.25 -9.64
CA ARG A 82 -7.38 11.59 -8.48
C ARG A 82 -6.89 12.64 -7.48
N GLY A 83 -7.30 12.50 -6.22
CA GLY A 83 -6.93 13.42 -5.14
C GLY A 83 -7.85 14.64 -5.00
N GLU A 84 -8.85 14.76 -5.86
CA GLU A 84 -9.88 15.79 -5.74
C GLU A 84 -10.73 15.54 -4.49
N ARG A 85 -10.99 16.60 -3.73
CA ARG A 85 -11.82 16.53 -2.52
C ARG A 85 -13.29 16.56 -2.94
N ILE A 86 -13.93 15.41 -2.86
CA ILE A 86 -15.35 15.25 -3.22
C ILE A 86 -16.31 15.41 -2.03
N GLY A 87 -15.79 15.43 -0.80
CA GLY A 87 -16.60 15.74 0.36
C GLY A 87 -15.86 15.71 1.71
N GLN A 88 -16.62 15.91 2.78
CA GLN A 88 -16.14 15.91 4.17
C GLN A 88 -17.10 15.16 5.08
N VAL A 89 -16.53 14.30 5.93
CA VAL A 89 -17.25 13.60 7.00
C VAL A 89 -16.74 14.11 8.35
N ASP A 90 -17.64 14.67 9.15
CA ASP A 90 -17.35 15.23 10.47
C ASP A 90 -17.84 14.31 11.59
N ILE A 91 -17.08 14.22 12.68
CA ILE A 91 -17.45 13.45 13.87
C ILE A 91 -18.32 14.32 14.78
N LEU A 92 -19.51 13.83 15.12
CA LEU A 92 -20.43 14.55 16.01
C LEU A 92 -20.30 14.15 17.48
N ASP A 93 -19.68 13.02 17.78
CA ASP A 93 -19.75 12.42 19.12
C ASP A 93 -18.77 13.06 20.13
N ASN A 94 -17.71 13.71 19.67
CA ASN A 94 -16.65 14.21 20.54
C ASN A 94 -16.24 15.65 20.17
N TYR A 95 -16.69 16.61 20.98
CA TYR A 95 -16.30 18.01 20.84
C TYR A 95 -15.09 18.31 21.73
N LYS A 96 -14.11 19.01 21.16
CA LYS A 96 -12.97 19.55 21.90
C LYS A 96 -13.08 21.06 21.95
N ILE A 97 -13.12 21.60 23.16
CA ILE A 97 -13.15 23.04 23.37
C ILE A 97 -11.71 23.52 23.57
N ARG A 98 -11.36 24.63 22.92
CA ARG A 98 -10.11 25.35 23.18
C ARG A 98 -10.47 26.69 23.81
N VAL A 99 -9.80 27.00 24.91
CA VAL A 99 -9.93 28.28 25.61
C VAL A 99 -8.54 28.90 25.71
N GLY A 100 -8.45 30.20 25.41
CA GLY A 100 -7.26 30.99 25.71
C GLY A 100 -7.26 31.34 27.18
N VAL A 101 -6.16 31.06 27.88
CA VAL A 101 -5.98 31.40 29.29
C VAL A 101 -4.83 32.40 29.40
N ASP A 102 -5.02 33.44 30.21
CA ASP A 102 -3.98 34.41 30.52
C ASP A 102 -2.81 33.72 31.25
N GLU A 103 -1.58 34.10 30.91
CA GLU A 103 -0.35 33.57 31.49
C GLU A 103 -0.31 33.70 33.02
N PHE A 104 -0.91 34.76 33.57
CA PHE A 104 -1.06 34.93 35.01
C PHE A 104 -1.76 33.75 35.69
N HIS A 105 -2.72 33.12 34.99
CA HIS A 105 -3.49 31.98 35.48
C HIS A 105 -2.89 30.62 35.08
N LEU A 106 -1.86 30.59 34.24
CA LEU A 106 -1.27 29.35 33.71
C LEU A 106 -0.77 28.42 34.83
N SER A 107 -0.20 28.98 35.91
CA SER A 107 0.26 28.21 37.08
C SER A 107 -0.83 27.40 37.77
N ARG A 108 -2.11 27.74 37.55
CA ARG A 108 -3.27 27.08 38.16
C ARG A 108 -3.97 26.11 37.21
N ILE A 109 -3.54 26.06 35.94
CA ILE A 109 -4.14 25.20 34.93
C ILE A 109 -3.31 23.91 34.82
N THR A 110 -3.90 22.80 35.25
CA THR A 110 -3.29 21.46 35.17
C THR A 110 -4.21 20.50 34.43
N THR A 111 -3.63 19.46 33.82
CA THR A 111 -4.39 18.36 33.25
C THR A 111 -5.22 17.67 34.34
N GLY A 112 -6.48 17.33 34.05
CA GLY A 112 -7.42 16.77 35.01
C GLY A 112 -8.22 17.80 35.80
N LEU A 113 -7.96 19.10 35.62
CA LEU A 113 -8.79 20.14 36.22
C LEU A 113 -10.18 20.12 35.57
N GLU A 114 -11.20 20.03 36.42
CA GLU A 114 -12.61 20.12 36.02
C GLU A 114 -13.02 21.57 35.80
N GLY A 115 -13.84 21.80 34.79
CA GLY A 115 -14.46 23.08 34.51
C GLY A 115 -15.88 22.89 34.03
N SER A 116 -16.64 23.97 33.93
CA SER A 116 -18.00 23.94 33.41
C SER A 116 -18.24 25.12 32.49
N PHE A 117 -19.04 24.93 31.45
CA PHE A 117 -19.50 26.02 30.59
C PHE A 117 -21.00 25.90 30.32
N ASN A 118 -21.64 27.03 30.08
CA ASN A 118 -23.05 27.07 29.69
C ASN A 118 -23.16 27.24 28.18
N PHE A 119 -23.88 26.34 27.52
CA PHE A 119 -24.15 26.42 26.09
C PHE A 119 -25.59 25.98 25.81
N ALA A 120 -26.29 26.73 24.96
CA ALA A 120 -27.70 26.50 24.62
C ALA A 120 -28.63 26.29 25.85
N GLY A 121 -28.33 26.93 26.98
CA GLY A 121 -29.12 26.83 28.22
C GLY A 121 -28.82 25.60 29.08
N GLN A 122 -27.83 24.78 28.73
CA GLN A 122 -27.36 23.65 29.54
C GLN A 122 -25.94 23.89 30.06
N THR A 123 -25.69 23.46 31.30
CA THR A 123 -24.34 23.43 31.89
C THR A 123 -23.68 22.12 31.53
N HIS A 124 -22.50 22.20 30.91
CA HIS A 124 -21.71 21.05 30.51
C HIS A 124 -20.40 21.06 31.29
N GLU A 125 -20.06 19.92 31.87
CA GLU A 125 -18.80 19.68 32.56
C GLU A 125 -17.69 19.32 31.56
N LEU A 126 -16.48 19.74 31.89
CA LEU A 126 -15.29 19.67 31.05
C LEU A 126 -14.12 19.19 31.90
N VAL A 127 -13.18 18.49 31.28
CA VAL A 127 -11.89 18.17 31.89
C VAL A 127 -10.76 18.63 30.99
N ILE A 128 -9.78 19.31 31.56
CA ILE A 128 -8.58 19.72 30.83
C ILE A 128 -7.73 18.49 30.51
N THR A 129 -7.67 18.13 29.23
CA THR A 129 -6.89 16.97 28.77
C THR A 129 -5.48 17.35 28.32
N LYS A 130 -5.27 18.58 27.85
CA LYS A 130 -3.96 19.03 27.36
C LYS A 130 -3.80 20.54 27.50
N VAL A 131 -2.63 20.95 27.99
CA VAL A 131 -2.22 22.35 28.11
C VAL A 131 -1.09 22.59 27.11
N TYR A 132 -1.24 23.60 26.26
CA TYR A 132 -0.21 24.02 25.31
C TYR A 132 0.39 25.34 25.82
N PRO A 133 1.63 25.34 26.34
CA PRO A 133 2.33 26.59 26.57
C PRO A 133 2.63 27.24 25.22
N VAL A 134 2.48 28.57 25.15
CA VAL A 134 2.99 29.39 24.04
C VAL A 134 4.51 29.48 24.07
#